data_AF-A0A6N2CM24-F1
#
_entry.id   AF-A0A6N2CM24-F1
#
_cell.length_a   1.000
_cell.length_b   1.000
_cell.length_c   1.000
_cell.angle_alpha   90.00
_cell.angle_beta   90.00
_cell.angle_gamma   90.00
#
_symmetry.space_group_name_H-M   'P 1'
#
loop_
_entity.id
_entity.type
_entity.pdbx_description
1 polymer ?
#
loop_
_entity_poly.entity_id
_entity_poly.type
_entity_poly.pdbx_seq_one_letter_code
_entity_poly.pdbx_strand_id
1 'polypeptide(L)'
;MLRVLVKITYIQRSSSRSDIYSVFQRLRSFLEISPLDAAVVDAAFARELPDLEDGLQFESALAWGATHLITRNIKDFPASPLIAVLTPVDYLVSRS
;
A
#
# COMPACT_ATOMS: atom_id res chain seq x y z
N MET A 1 -14.97 6.91 3.46
CA MET A 1 -13.61 7.39 3.80
C MET A 1 -12.64 6.58 2.95
N LEU A 2 -11.88 7.22 2.06
CA LEU A 2 -10.99 6.50 1.14
C LEU A 2 -9.69 6.14 1.89
N ARG A 3 -9.52 4.85 2.17
CA ARG A 3 -8.33 4.29 2.82
C ARG A 3 -7.39 3.79 1.73
N VAL A 4 -6.23 4.41 1.57
CA VAL A 4 -5.22 4.06 0.55
C VAL A 4 -3.93 3.70 1.26
N LEU A 5 -3.41 2.51 0.95
CA LEU A 5 -2.08 2.10 1.38
C LEU A 5 -1.15 2.10 0.18
N VAL A 6 -0.04 2.85 0.31
CA VAL A 6 0.91 3.13 -0.79
C VAL A 6 2.30 2.66 -0.37
N LYS A 7 2.91 1.82 -1.19
CA LYS A 7 4.33 1.50 -1.13
C LYS A 7 5.13 2.72 -1.58
N ILE A 8 5.70 3.48 -0.66
CA ILE A 8 6.59 4.61 -0.99
C ILE A 8 8.05 4.11 -0.96
N THR A 9 8.33 3.05 -1.70
CA THR A 9 9.72 2.74 -2.06
C THR A 9 10.03 3.43 -3.37
N TYR A 10 11.08 4.25 -3.37
CA TYR A 10 11.64 5.01 -4.50
C TYR A 10 11.30 6.51 -4.57
N ILE A 11 11.66 7.26 -3.52
CA ILE A 11 12.11 8.65 -3.71
C ILE A 11 13.57 8.57 -4.17
N GLN A 12 13.89 9.23 -5.29
CA GLN A 12 15.10 9.03 -6.10
C GLN A 12 16.41 8.94 -5.30
N ARG A 13 17.33 8.07 -5.76
CA ARG A 13 18.72 7.95 -5.25
C ARG A 13 19.57 9.23 -5.40
N SER A 14 19.04 10.28 -6.02
CA SER A 14 19.69 11.58 -6.29
C SER A 14 19.23 12.72 -5.37
N SER A 15 18.29 12.48 -4.45
CA SER A 15 17.79 13.52 -3.53
C SER A 15 18.54 13.53 -2.20
N SER A 16 18.67 14.71 -1.59
CA SER A 16 19.26 14.81 -0.25
C SER A 16 18.32 14.16 0.78
N ARG A 17 18.86 13.74 1.94
CA ARG A 17 18.03 13.22 3.03
C ARG A 17 16.93 14.20 3.45
N SER A 18 17.24 15.50 3.50
CA SER A 18 16.25 16.54 3.84
C SER A 18 15.09 16.60 2.85
N ASP A 19 15.36 16.45 1.55
CA ASP A 19 14.32 16.48 0.53
C ASP A 19 13.36 15.30 0.72
N ILE A 20 13.89 14.11 0.99
CA ILE A 20 13.11 12.88 1.23
C ILE A 20 12.16 13.08 2.42
N TYR A 21 12.65 13.59 3.55
CA TYR A 21 11.81 13.83 4.73
C TYR A 21 10.74 14.90 4.47
N SER A 22 11.05 15.96 3.70
CA SER A 22 10.08 16.99 3.35
C SER A 22 8.92 16.42 2.52
N VAL A 23 9.21 15.49 1.59
CA VAL A 23 8.20 14.80 0.80
C VAL A 23 7.34 13.92 1.70
N PHE A 24 7.94 13.13 2.60
CA PHE A 24 7.18 12.29 3.53
C PHE A 24 6.27 13.11 4.45
N GLN A 25 6.73 14.25 4.95
CA GLN A 25 5.89 15.14 5.77
C GLN A 25 4.71 15.70 4.98
N ARG A 26 4.93 16.09 3.72
CA ARG A 26 3.85 16.54 2.83
C ARG A 26 2.84 15.42 2.55
N LEU A 27 3.31 14.22 2.22
CA LEU A 27 2.43 13.06 2.02
C LEU A 27 1.62 12.75 3.28
N ARG A 28 2.26 12.77 4.46
CA ARG A 28 1.59 12.49 5.73
C ARG A 28 0.49 13.49 6.06
N SER A 29 0.55 14.73 5.55
CA SER A 29 -0.47 15.75 5.83
C SER A 29 -1.86 15.40 5.29
N PHE A 30 -1.97 14.50 4.30
CA PHE A 30 -3.24 14.10 3.70
C PHE A 30 -3.45 12.58 3.59
N LEU A 31 -2.45 11.77 3.96
CA LEU A 31 -2.56 10.31 4.02
C LEU A 31 -2.78 9.84 5.46
N GLU A 32 -3.68 8.87 5.63
CA GLU A 32 -3.77 8.06 6.84
C GLU A 32 -2.73 6.93 6.80
N ILE A 33 -2.25 6.50 7.97
CA ILE A 33 -1.34 5.36 8.10
C ILE A 33 -2.16 4.19 8.61
N SER A 34 -2.16 3.06 7.90
CA SER A 34 -2.77 1.84 8.43
C SER A 34 -1.90 1.26 9.55
N PRO A 35 -2.51 0.71 10.60
CA PRO A 35 -1.75 0.01 11.63
C PRO A 35 -1.18 -1.30 11.08
N LEU A 36 0.00 -1.65 11.59
CA LEU A 36 0.60 -2.97 11.46
C LEU A 36 0.69 -3.55 12.87
N ASP A 37 -0.24 -4.45 13.21
CA ASP A 37 -0.26 -5.15 14.49
C ASP A 37 0.15 -6.62 14.33
N ALA A 38 0.22 -7.34 15.44
CA ALA A 38 0.62 -8.74 15.43
C ALA A 38 -0.30 -9.61 14.56
N ALA A 39 -1.60 -9.33 14.53
CA ALA A 39 -2.56 -10.11 13.73
C ALA A 39 -2.30 -9.94 12.23
N VAL A 40 -1.99 -8.72 11.79
CA VAL A 40 -1.60 -8.46 10.39
C VAL A 40 -0.28 -9.16 10.04
N VAL A 41 0.70 -9.14 10.95
CA VAL A 41 1.99 -9.80 10.73
C VAL A 41 1.82 -11.32 10.61
N ASP A 42 1.08 -11.93 11.52
CA ASP A 42 0.81 -13.38 11.51
C ASP A 42 0.05 -13.79 10.25
N ALA A 43 -0.94 -13.00 9.82
CA ALA A 43 -1.67 -13.23 8.58
C ALA A 43 -0.76 -13.12 7.35
N ALA A 44 0.15 -12.14 7.31
CA ALA A 44 1.08 -11.97 6.21
C ALA A 44 2.07 -13.13 6.10
N PHE A 45 2.57 -13.62 7.24
CA PHE A 45 3.42 -14.81 7.27
C PHE A 45 2.67 -16.05 6.78
N ALA A 46 1.42 -16.24 7.21
CA ALA A 46 0.60 -17.35 6.76
C ALA A 46 0.22 -17.28 5.26
N ARG A 47 0.27 -16.09 4.65
CA ARG A 47 -0.03 -15.90 3.23
C ARG A 47 1.13 -16.27 2.30
N GLU A 48 2.36 -16.27 2.81
CA GLU A 48 3.57 -16.69 2.09
C GLU A 48 3.73 -16.02 0.70
N LEU A 49 3.42 -14.72 0.59
CA LEU A 49 3.70 -14.00 -0.66
C LEU A 49 5.22 -13.94 -0.92
N PRO A 50 5.64 -13.93 -2.21
CA PRO A 50 7.07 -13.89 -2.56
C PRO A 50 7.81 -12.68 -1.97
N ASP A 51 7.11 -11.57 -1.78
CA ASP A 51 7.63 -10.36 -1.15
C ASP A 51 6.89 -10.13 0.18
N LEU A 52 7.64 -10.16 1.28
CA LEU A 52 7.07 -10.00 2.62
C LEU A 52 6.41 -8.63 2.80
N GLU A 53 6.98 -7.57 2.23
CA GLU A 53 6.41 -6.22 2.34
C GLU A 53 5.04 -6.17 1.66
N ASP A 54 4.90 -6.77 0.47
CA ASP A 54 3.62 -6.87 -0.23
C ASP A 54 2.59 -7.70 0.56
N GLY A 55 3.02 -8.77 1.25
CA GLY A 55 2.18 -9.55 2.17
C GLY A 55 1.64 -8.72 3.34
N LEU A 56 2.53 -7.99 4.02
CA LEU A 56 2.15 -7.09 5.13
C LEU A 56 1.21 -5.98 4.66
N GLN A 57 1.50 -5.40 3.49
CA GLN A 57 0.69 -4.35 2.88
C GLN A 57 -0.71 -4.87 2.51
N PHE A 58 -0.82 -6.07 1.93
CA PHE A 58 -2.09 -6.67 1.57
C PHE A 58 -2.96 -6.97 2.80
N GLU A 59 -2.39 -7.64 3.81
CA GLU A 59 -3.11 -7.99 5.04
C GLU A 59 -3.47 -6.76 5.87
N SER A 60 -2.59 -5.75 5.93
CA SER A 60 -2.91 -4.47 6.57
C SER A 60 -4.08 -3.77 5.85
N ALA A 61 -4.11 -3.80 4.52
CA ALA A 61 -5.20 -3.20 3.75
C ALA A 61 -6.54 -3.92 3.99
N LEU A 62 -6.54 -5.26 4.07
CA LEU A 62 -7.72 -6.05 4.42
C LEU A 62 -8.21 -5.73 5.84
N ALA A 63 -7.32 -5.79 6.83
CA ALA A 63 -7.65 -5.51 8.23
C ALA A 63 -8.15 -4.07 8.44
N TRP A 64 -7.61 -3.12 7.69
CA TRP A 64 -8.02 -1.73 7.71
C TRP A 64 -9.32 -1.47 6.91
N GLY A 65 -9.89 -2.47 6.24
CA GLY A 65 -11.12 -2.33 5.46
C GLY A 65 -10.95 -1.43 4.24
N ALA A 66 -9.76 -1.42 3.64
CA ALA A 66 -9.53 -0.75 2.37
C ALA A 66 -10.28 -1.47 1.25
N THR A 67 -10.89 -0.71 0.35
CA THR A 67 -11.58 -1.28 -0.84
C THR A 67 -10.66 -1.35 -2.05
N HIS A 68 -9.51 -0.66 -2.02
CA HIS A 68 -8.55 -0.60 -3.11
C HIS A 68 -7.12 -0.67 -2.58
N LEU A 69 -6.27 -1.45 -3.25
CA LEU A 69 -4.81 -1.45 -3.09
C LEU A 69 -4.19 -0.96 -4.40
N ILE A 70 -3.47 0.15 -4.34
CA ILE A 70 -2.89 0.77 -5.53
C ILE A 70 -1.40 0.39 -5.62
N THR A 71 -1.02 -0.31 -6.69
CA THR A 71 0.34 -0.82 -6.90
C THR A 71 0.72 -0.82 -8.38
N ARG A 72 2.01 -0.84 -8.69
CA ARG A 72 2.49 -1.10 -10.07
C ARG A 72 2.58 -2.59 -10.39
N ASN A 73 2.58 -3.45 -9.37
CA ASN A 73 2.82 -4.89 -9.51
C ASN A 73 1.57 -5.71 -9.16
N ILE A 74 0.47 -5.54 -9.91
CA ILE A 74 -0.80 -6.22 -9.62
C ILE A 74 -0.63 -7.75 -9.50
N LYS A 75 0.17 -8.34 -10.38
CA LYS A 75 0.38 -9.80 -10.48
C LYS A 75 0.93 -10.46 -9.21
N ASP A 76 1.54 -9.69 -8.32
CA ASP A 76 2.17 -10.22 -7.10
C ASP A 76 1.16 -10.30 -5.94
N PHE A 77 -0.07 -9.79 -6.14
CA PHE A 77 -1.14 -9.81 -5.14
C PHE A 77 -2.21 -10.85 -5.46
N PRO A 78 -2.78 -11.52 -4.44
CA PRO A 78 -3.85 -12.47 -4.63
C PRO A 78 -5.16 -11.75 -5.00
N ALA A 79 -6.00 -12.44 -5.76
CA ALA A 79 -7.37 -11.98 -5.99
C ALA A 79 -8.16 -11.97 -4.68
N SER A 80 -8.97 -10.93 -4.46
CA SER A 80 -9.81 -10.81 -3.28
C SER A 80 -11.15 -10.18 -3.62
N PRO A 81 -12.26 -10.68 -3.06
CA PRO A 81 -13.57 -10.04 -3.20
C PRO A 81 -13.69 -8.76 -2.35
N LEU A 82 -12.80 -8.56 -1.37
CA LEU A 82 -12.87 -7.44 -0.42
C LEU A 82 -12.07 -6.23 -0.88
N ILE A 83 -11.01 -6.44 -1.66
CA ILE A 83 -10.10 -5.38 -2.09
C ILE A 83 -9.74 -5.51 -3.57
N ALA A 84 -9.93 -4.42 -4.32
CA ALA A 84 -9.51 -4.33 -5.71
C ALA A 84 -8.05 -3.91 -5.80
N VAL A 85 -7.21 -4.71 -6.46
CA VAL A 85 -5.80 -4.37 -6.71
C VAL A 85 -5.68 -3.73 -8.10
N LEU A 86 -5.27 -2.46 -8.14
CA LEU A 86 -5.27 -1.65 -9.38
C LEU A 86 -3.95 -0.90 -9.57
N THR A 87 -3.62 -0.57 -10.81
CA THR A 87 -2.60 0.45 -11.06
C THR A 87 -3.15 1.84 -10.76
N PRO A 88 -2.28 2.84 -10.53
CA PRO A 88 -2.74 4.24 -10.41
C PRO A 88 -3.57 4.68 -11.62
N VAL A 89 -3.20 4.23 -12.83
CA VAL A 89 -3.93 4.57 -14.05
C VAL A 89 -5.31 3.94 -14.05
N ASP A 90 -5.40 2.63 -13.74
CA ASP A 90 -6.69 1.92 -13.73
C ASP A 90 -7.64 2.50 -12.67
N TYR A 91 -7.11 2.91 -11.51
CA TYR A 91 -7.90 3.55 -10.47
C TYR A 91 -8.44 4.92 -10.89
N LEU A 92 -7.67 5.71 -11.65
CA LEU A 92 -8.15 7.00 -12.16
C LEU A 92 -9.23 6.81 -13.23
N VAL A 93 -9.08 5.80 -14.10
CA VAL A 93 -10.07 5.47 -15.14
C VAL A 93 -11.37 4.93 -14.53
N SER A 94 -11.33 4.16 -13.44
CA SER A 94 -12.55 3.66 -12.79
C SER A 94 -13.37 4.75 -12.07
N ARG A 95 -12.85 5.98 -12.00
CA ARG A 95 -13.46 7.13 -11.32
C ARG A 95 -14.02 8.20 -12.27
N SER A 96 -13.80 8.08 -13.58
CA SER A 96 -14.37 8.95 -14.62
C SER A 96 -15.73 8.47 -15.07
#